data_AF-A0A2G9NLF1-F1
#
_entry.id   AF-A0A2G9NLF1-F1
#
_cell.length_a   1.000
_cell.length_b   1.000
_cell.length_c   1.000
_cell.angle_alpha   90.00
_cell.angle_beta   90.00
_cell.angle_gamma   90.00
#
_symmetry.space_group_name_H-M   'P 1'
#
loop_
_entity.id
_entity.type
_entity.pdbx_description
1 polymer ?
#
loop_
_entity_poly.entity_id
_entity_poly.type
_entity_poly.pdbx_seq_one_letter_code
_entity_poly.pdbx_strand_id
1 'polypeptide(L)'
;MKKIYVLGNKGFEEDSLPLNIMDNLQVKFYDKGIEFIHVDPMEFFTDENDEEDLILIDTDVNTSVVRVLEDIDMIESTPNVSLHDFDLGTTLKIMKKLGKLKSVKIICVPQYFEGIDEGKILDDICEKIEEIMKSN
;
A
#
# COMPACT_ATOMS: atom_id res chain seq x y z
N MET A 1 -11.10 -12.59 -7.25
CA MET A 1 -10.56 -12.14 -5.94
C MET A 1 -9.81 -10.85 -6.20
N LYS A 2 -9.93 -9.84 -5.34
CA LYS A 2 -9.16 -8.60 -5.47
C LYS A 2 -7.86 -8.77 -4.68
N LYS A 3 -6.74 -8.38 -5.28
CA LYS A 3 -5.43 -8.45 -4.64
C LYS A 3 -5.07 -7.08 -4.06
N ILE A 4 -4.50 -7.09 -2.87
CA ILE A 4 -3.90 -5.92 -2.22
C ILE A 4 -2.46 -6.26 -1.94
N TYR A 5 -1.55 -5.47 -2.50
CA TYR A 5 -0.13 -5.71 -2.37
C TYR A 5 0.41 -4.92 -1.18
N VAL A 6 1.06 -5.60 -0.25
CA VAL A 6 1.65 -5.00 0.93
C VAL A 6 3.14 -4.88 0.70
N LEU A 7 3.64 -3.66 0.78
CA LEU A 7 5.06 -3.30 0.76
C LEU A 7 5.50 -3.12 2.21
N GLY A 8 6.71 -3.58 2.52
CA GLY A 8 7.29 -3.46 3.85
C GLY A 8 8.43 -4.45 4.05
N ASN A 9 9.35 -4.10 4.93
CA ASN A 9 10.55 -4.86 5.21
C ASN A 9 10.54 -5.41 6.65
N LYS A 10 10.45 -6.75 6.77
CA LYS A 10 10.53 -7.44 8.08
C LYS A 10 11.88 -7.22 8.80
N GLY A 11 12.91 -6.75 8.10
CA GLY A 11 14.23 -6.49 8.65
C GLY A 11 14.35 -5.19 9.45
N PHE A 12 13.36 -4.30 9.38
CA PHE A 12 13.34 -3.03 10.10
C PHE A 12 12.06 -2.94 10.95
N GLU A 13 12.21 -2.77 12.28
CA GLU A 13 11.05 -2.68 13.19
C GLU A 13 10.09 -1.55 12.78
N GLU A 14 10.63 -0.44 12.27
CA GLU A 14 9.90 0.75 11.80
C GLU A 14 9.01 0.47 10.57
N ASP A 15 9.33 -0.56 9.78
CA ASP A 15 8.67 -0.94 8.52
C ASP A 15 7.95 -2.31 8.61
N SER A 16 7.96 -2.91 9.81
CA SER A 16 7.29 -4.19 10.07
C SER A 16 5.78 -4.05 10.28
N LEU A 17 5.28 -2.83 10.48
CA LEU A 17 3.90 -2.57 10.86
C LEU A 17 2.88 -3.09 9.83
N PRO A 18 3.00 -2.81 8.51
CA PRO A 18 2.07 -3.35 7.50
C PRO A 18 2.08 -4.88 7.45
N LEU A 19 3.22 -5.51 7.75
CA LEU A 19 3.40 -6.96 7.73
C LEU A 19 2.80 -7.62 8.97
N ASN A 20 2.93 -7.00 10.13
CA ASN A 20 2.35 -7.47 11.39
C ASN A 20 0.82 -7.41 11.36
N ILE A 21 0.26 -6.36 10.75
CA ILE A 21 -1.19 -6.22 10.61
C ILE A 21 -1.75 -6.99 9.40
N MET A 22 -0.91 -7.43 8.47
CA MET A 22 -1.32 -8.16 7.27
C MET A 22 -2.15 -9.41 7.62
N ASP A 23 -1.70 -10.20 8.60
CA ASP A 23 -2.40 -11.41 9.02
C ASP A 23 -3.82 -11.08 9.55
N ASN A 24 -3.94 -9.99 10.32
CA ASN A 24 -5.22 -9.51 10.83
C ASN A 24 -6.14 -9.00 9.71
N LEU A 25 -5.58 -8.27 8.73
CA LEU A 25 -6.31 -7.81 7.56
C LEU A 25 -6.80 -8.99 6.71
N GLN A 26 -5.95 -9.99 6.51
CA GLN A 26 -6.28 -11.19 5.76
C GLN A 26 -7.42 -11.96 6.42
N VAL A 27 -7.42 -12.09 7.76
CA VAL A 27 -8.55 -12.69 8.49
C VAL A 27 -9.82 -11.83 8.35
N LYS A 28 -9.74 -10.50 8.54
CA LYS A 28 -10.92 -9.60 8.47
C LYS A 28 -11.58 -9.56 7.09
N PHE A 29 -10.81 -9.71 6.01
CA PHE A 29 -11.30 -9.58 4.64
C PHE A 29 -11.33 -10.90 3.86
N TYR A 30 -11.02 -12.04 4.51
CA TYR A 30 -11.11 -13.37 3.90
C TYR A 30 -12.51 -13.63 3.31
N ASP A 31 -13.56 -13.34 4.09
CA ASP A 31 -14.97 -13.51 3.67
C ASP A 31 -15.39 -12.55 2.54
N LYS A 32 -14.60 -11.50 2.29
CA LYS A 32 -14.82 -10.51 1.22
C LYS A 32 -14.06 -10.87 -0.07
N GLY A 33 -13.32 -11.99 -0.10
CA GLY A 33 -12.57 -12.44 -1.28
C GLY A 33 -11.41 -11.53 -1.66
N ILE A 34 -10.80 -10.87 -0.66
CA ILE A 34 -9.59 -10.06 -0.80
C ILE A 34 -8.39 -10.88 -0.38
N GLU A 35 -7.33 -10.82 -1.18
CA GLU A 35 -6.06 -11.47 -0.90
C GLU A 35 -4.99 -10.41 -0.64
N PHE A 36 -4.27 -10.51 0.48
CA PHE A 36 -3.13 -9.65 0.79
C PHE A 36 -1.85 -10.38 0.43
N ILE A 37 -1.01 -9.75 -0.39
CA ILE A 37 0.23 -10.35 -0.90
C ILE A 37 1.37 -9.44 -0.51
N HIS A 38 2.28 -9.93 0.32
CA HIS A 38 3.55 -9.24 0.57
C HIS A 38 4.43 -9.35 -0.68
N VAL A 39 4.89 -8.22 -1.20
CA VAL A 39 5.76 -8.15 -2.37
C VAL A 39 6.90 -7.17 -2.15
N ASP A 40 8.06 -7.48 -2.71
CA ASP A 40 9.13 -6.50 -2.86
C ASP A 40 8.79 -5.59 -4.05
N PRO A 41 8.96 -4.25 -3.93
CA PRO A 41 8.77 -3.32 -5.04
C PRO A 41 9.46 -3.76 -6.33
N MET A 42 10.68 -4.31 -6.24
CA MET A 42 11.47 -4.70 -7.41
C MET A 42 10.92 -5.96 -8.11
N GLU A 43 10.35 -6.90 -7.35
CA GLU A 43 9.78 -8.13 -7.90
C GLU A 43 8.36 -7.92 -8.43
N PHE A 44 7.63 -6.96 -7.85
CA PHE A 44 6.24 -6.69 -8.18
C PHE A 44 6.02 -6.26 -9.64
N PHE A 45 6.95 -5.50 -10.22
CA PHE A 45 6.81 -4.90 -11.56
C PHE A 45 7.21 -5.79 -12.72
N THR A 46 7.36 -7.09 -12.50
CA THR A 46 7.58 -8.05 -13.59
C THR A 46 6.31 -8.20 -14.44
N ASP A 47 6.46 -8.53 -15.73
CA ASP A 47 5.39 -8.57 -16.77
C ASP A 47 4.18 -9.48 -16.43
N GLU A 48 4.18 -10.15 -15.28
CA GLU A 48 3.14 -11.08 -14.84
C GLU A 48 1.99 -10.39 -14.07
N ASN A 49 2.15 -9.14 -13.64
CA ASN A 49 1.12 -8.36 -12.91
C ASN A 49 0.50 -7.25 -13.79
N ASP A 50 -0.26 -7.63 -14.82
CA ASP A 50 -1.09 -6.71 -15.60
C ASP A 50 -2.44 -6.44 -14.89
N GLU A 51 -2.42 -5.85 -13.69
CA GLU A 51 -3.64 -5.39 -13.03
C GLU A 51 -3.98 -3.95 -13.43
N GLU A 52 -5.19 -3.76 -14.00
CA GLU A 52 -5.66 -2.43 -14.42
C GLU A 52 -5.84 -1.47 -13.23
N ASP A 53 -6.26 -1.99 -12.07
CA ASP A 53 -6.55 -1.24 -10.84
C ASP A 53 -5.70 -1.78 -9.68
N LEU A 54 -4.62 -1.07 -9.37
CA LEU A 54 -3.64 -1.50 -8.38
C LEU A 54 -3.96 -0.93 -7.00
N ILE A 55 -3.97 -1.77 -5.95
CA ILE A 55 -4.06 -1.33 -4.56
C ILE A 55 -2.79 -1.76 -3.83
N LEU A 56 -2.04 -0.77 -3.35
CA LEU A 56 -0.80 -0.94 -2.60
C LEU A 56 -0.99 -0.48 -1.15
N ILE A 57 -0.32 -1.13 -0.22
CA ILE A 57 -0.14 -0.68 1.17
C ILE A 57 1.36 -0.47 1.35
N ASP A 58 1.78 0.69 1.84
CA ASP A 58 3.19 1.01 2.01
C ASP A 58 3.42 1.83 3.28
N THR A 59 4.61 1.75 3.85
CA THR A 59 4.97 2.56 5.02
C THR A 59 5.36 3.98 4.59
N ASP A 60 4.94 4.97 5.36
CA ASP A 60 5.26 6.38 5.20
C ASP A 60 5.92 6.89 6.48
N VAL A 61 7.21 7.22 6.38
CA VAL A 61 8.05 7.64 7.52
C VAL A 61 7.71 9.03 8.05
N ASN A 62 6.97 9.84 7.29
CA ASN A 62 6.65 11.22 7.68
C ASN A 62 5.16 11.44 7.97
N THR A 63 4.32 10.40 7.93
CA THR A 63 2.93 10.48 8.37
C THR A 63 2.75 9.86 9.76
N SER A 64 1.83 10.43 10.53
CA SER A 64 1.33 9.85 11.80
C SER A 64 -0.08 9.28 11.64
N VAL A 65 -0.63 9.35 10.43
CA VAL A 65 -2.01 8.95 10.10
C VAL A 65 -2.04 8.14 8.80
N VAL A 66 -2.99 7.21 8.70
CA VAL A 66 -3.23 6.44 7.48
C VAL A 66 -3.85 7.35 6.43
N ARG A 67 -3.27 7.36 5.22
CA ARG A 67 -3.76 8.17 4.09
C ARG A 67 -3.83 7.36 2.82
N VAL A 68 -4.75 7.71 1.93
CA VAL A 68 -4.88 7.07 0.61
C VAL A 68 -4.44 8.06 -0.46
N LEU A 69 -3.52 7.64 -1.31
CA LEU A 69 -3.10 8.33 -2.52
C LEU A 69 -3.75 7.65 -3.72
N GLU A 70 -4.66 8.35 -4.40
CA GLU A 70 -5.36 7.82 -5.58
C GLU A 70 -4.77 8.32 -6.91
N ASP A 71 -3.91 9.34 -6.84
CA ASP A 71 -3.30 9.94 -8.02
C ASP A 71 -1.78 9.83 -7.93
N ILE A 72 -1.23 9.07 -8.87
CA ILE A 72 0.21 8.88 -9.03
C ILE A 72 0.93 10.18 -9.43
N ASP A 73 0.23 11.11 -10.09
CA ASP A 73 0.82 12.39 -10.47
C ASP A 73 1.02 13.28 -9.22
N MET A 74 0.32 13.01 -8.12
CA MET A 74 0.58 13.62 -6.80
C MET A 74 1.86 13.11 -6.13
N ILE A 75 2.41 11.96 -6.59
CA ILE A 75 3.62 11.36 -6.02
C ILE A 75 4.89 12.19 -6.36
N GLU A 76 4.83 13.14 -7.31
CA GLU A 76 5.98 14.02 -7.64
C GLU A 76 6.32 15.07 -6.59
N SER A 77 5.40 15.36 -5.67
CA SER A 77 5.49 16.57 -4.83
C SER A 77 5.45 16.32 -3.33
N THR A 78 5.20 15.09 -2.88
CA THR A 78 5.33 14.72 -1.47
C THR A 78 6.65 13.98 -1.25
N PRO A 79 7.69 14.63 -0.68
CA PRO A 79 8.97 13.99 -0.37
C PRO A 79 8.88 13.00 0.82
N ASN A 80 7.70 12.43 1.06
CA ASN A 80 7.28 12.06 2.40
C ASN A 80 6.99 10.57 2.60
N VAL A 81 6.62 9.83 1.56
CA VAL A 81 6.38 8.37 1.65
C VAL A 81 7.73 7.67 1.81
N SER A 82 7.84 6.69 2.71
CA SER A 82 9.01 5.82 2.85
C SER A 82 9.02 4.78 1.73
N LEU A 83 8.96 5.28 0.51
CA LEU A 83 9.50 4.55 -0.61
C LEU A 83 11.00 4.49 -0.37
N HIS A 84 11.63 3.36 -0.65
CA HIS A 84 13.09 3.16 -0.61
C HIS A 84 13.87 4.01 -1.66
N ASP A 85 13.43 5.25 -1.85
CA ASP A 85 13.87 6.33 -2.75
C ASP A 85 13.72 6.04 -4.25
N PHE A 86 12.93 6.89 -4.91
CA PHE A 86 12.94 7.14 -6.36
C PHE A 86 12.35 6.09 -7.31
N ASP A 87 12.33 4.79 -7.01
CA ASP A 87 11.97 3.76 -8.01
C ASP A 87 10.47 3.40 -8.11
N LEU A 88 9.69 3.23 -7.02
CA LEU A 88 8.27 2.82 -7.16
C LEU A 88 7.42 3.89 -7.86
N GLY A 89 7.52 5.15 -7.42
CA GLY A 89 6.75 6.25 -8.00
C GLY A 89 7.10 6.49 -9.47
N THR A 90 8.38 6.32 -9.84
CA THR A 90 8.83 6.38 -11.23
C THR A 90 8.32 5.17 -12.02
N THR A 91 8.39 3.97 -11.46
CA THR A 91 7.95 2.73 -12.11
C THR A 91 6.46 2.72 -12.36
N LEU A 92 5.64 3.09 -11.37
CA LEU A 92 4.19 3.21 -11.52
C LEU A 92 3.83 4.24 -12.62
N LYS A 93 4.58 5.35 -12.76
CA LYS A 93 4.35 6.34 -13.83
C LYS A 93 4.73 5.80 -15.19
N ILE A 94 5.82 5.03 -15.26
CA ILE A 94 6.20 4.33 -16.47
C ILE A 94 5.09 3.34 -16.85
N MET A 95 4.55 2.55 -15.91
CA MET A 95 3.44 1.63 -16.19
C MET A 95 2.17 2.34 -16.67
N LYS A 96 1.79 3.47 -16.04
CA LYS A 96 0.68 4.31 -16.50
C LYS A 96 0.93 4.83 -17.93
N LYS A 97 2.15 5.30 -18.23
CA LYS A 97 2.54 5.74 -19.58
C LYS A 97 2.55 4.61 -20.61
N LEU A 98 2.91 3.39 -20.20
CA LEU A 98 2.88 2.19 -21.03
C LEU A 98 1.46 1.63 -21.22
N GLY A 99 0.45 2.21 -20.55
CA GLY A 99 -0.95 1.76 -20.63
C GLY A 99 -1.23 0.46 -19.89
N LYS A 100 -0.28 -0.01 -19.07
CA LYS A 100 -0.41 -1.23 -18.25
C LYS A 100 -1.15 -1.01 -16.93
N LEU A 101 -1.34 0.25 -16.53
CA LEU A 101 -1.96 0.65 -15.27
C LEU A 101 -3.02 1.73 -15.54
N LYS A 102 -4.29 1.49 -15.21
CA LYS A 102 -5.37 2.49 -15.35
C LYS A 102 -5.49 3.33 -14.09
N SER A 103 -5.51 2.69 -12.92
CA SER A 103 -5.60 3.37 -11.63
C SER A 103 -4.66 2.73 -10.61
N VAL A 104 -4.17 3.54 -9.67
CA VAL A 104 -3.40 3.07 -8.53
C VAL A 104 -3.87 3.77 -7.27
N LYS A 105 -4.09 2.99 -6.22
CA LYS A 105 -4.39 3.49 -4.88
C LYS A 105 -3.32 2.99 -3.93
N ILE A 106 -2.64 3.91 -3.25
CA ILE A 106 -1.60 3.58 -2.28
C ILE A 106 -2.11 4.00 -0.90
N ILE A 107 -2.23 3.03 0.00
CA ILE A 107 -2.55 3.25 1.41
C ILE A 107 -1.22 3.42 2.13
N CYS A 108 -0.90 4.65 2.49
CA CYS A 108 0.29 4.97 3.26
C CYS A 108 -0.01 4.78 4.74
N VAL A 109 0.75 3.90 5.38
CA VAL A 109 0.68 3.54 6.80
C VAL A 109 1.81 4.26 7.53
N PRO A 110 1.58 4.94 8.66
CA PRO A 110 2.65 5.59 9.39
C PRO A 110 3.72 4.58 9.87
N GLN A 111 4.99 4.97 9.84
CA GLN A 111 6.05 4.16 10.45
C GLN A 111 5.78 3.91 11.94
N TYR A 112 6.20 2.76 12.45
CA TYR A 112 6.04 2.46 13.86
C TYR A 112 6.84 3.44 14.73
N PHE A 113 6.19 4.12 15.68
CA PHE A 113 6.84 4.89 16.74
C PHE A 113 6.22 4.57 18.10
N GLU A 114 7.01 4.71 19.16
CA GLU A 114 6.59 4.43 20.53
C GLU A 114 5.35 5.27 20.90
N GLY A 115 4.24 4.60 21.23
CA GLY A 115 2.95 5.23 21.54
C GLY A 115 1.89 5.20 20.43
N ILE A 116 2.19 4.59 19.27
CA ILE A 116 1.16 4.23 18.29
C ILE A 116 0.26 3.10 18.83
N ASP A 117 -1.05 3.26 18.67
CA ASP A 117 -2.02 2.18 18.86
C ASP A 117 -2.21 1.41 17.54
N GLU A 118 -1.63 0.21 17.47
CA GLU A 118 -1.72 -0.67 16.29
C GLU A 118 -3.16 -1.04 15.96
N GLY A 119 -4.03 -1.17 16.97
CA GLY A 119 -5.45 -1.46 16.78
C GLY A 119 -6.17 -0.32 16.07
N LYS A 120 -5.82 0.93 16.43
CA LYS A 120 -6.35 2.11 15.75
C LYS A 120 -5.90 2.19 14.29
N ILE A 121 -4.63 1.91 14.00
CA ILE A 121 -4.12 1.87 12.62
C ILE A 121 -4.80 0.77 11.81
N LEU A 122 -4.98 -0.42 12.40
CA LEU A 122 -5.69 -1.52 11.75
C LEU A 122 -7.11 -1.08 11.37
N ASP A 123 -7.82 -0.43 12.28
CA ASP A 123 -9.19 0.04 12.02
C ASP A 123 -9.22 1.14 10.95
N ASP A 124 -8.28 2.09 10.98
CA ASP A 124 -8.13 3.13 9.95
C ASP A 124 -7.87 2.52 8.56
N ILE A 125 -6.97 1.53 8.46
CA ILE A 125 -6.70 0.82 7.19
C ILE A 125 -7.94 0.05 6.73
N CYS A 126 -8.64 -0.62 7.65
CA CYS A 126 -9.87 -1.33 7.32
C CYS A 126 -10.92 -0.37 6.72
N GLU A 127 -11.11 0.78 7.34
CA GLU A 127 -12.04 1.80 6.86
C GLU A 127 -11.65 2.29 5.47
N LYS A 128 -10.36 2.57 5.23
CA LYS A 128 -9.86 2.97 3.91
C LYS A 128 -10.02 1.90 2.84
N ILE A 129 -9.77 0.64 3.15
CA ILE A 129 -10.02 -0.46 2.21
C ILE A 129 -11.52 -0.54 1.89
N GLU A 130 -12.40 -0.41 2.88
CA GLU A 130 -13.84 -0.41 2.63
C GLU A 130 -14.32 0.78 1.80
N GLU A 131 -13.80 1.99 2.02
CA GLU A 131 -14.08 3.18 1.21
C GLU A 131 -13.67 2.96 -0.26
N ILE A 132 -12.47 2.41 -0.48
CA ILE A 132 -11.97 2.07 -1.82
C ILE A 132 -12.87 1.05 -2.50
N MET A 133 -13.34 0.05 -1.74
CA MET A 133 -14.21 -1.00 -2.28
C MET A 133 -15.65 -0.53 -2.55
N LYS A 134 -16.16 0.46 -1.82
CA LYS A 134 -17.50 1.05 -2.07
C LYS A 134 -17.50 2.04 -3.24
N SER A 135 -16.33 2.61 -3.56
CA SER A 135 -16.16 3.61 -4.63
C SER A 135 -15.90 2.99 -6.01
N ASN A 136 -15.90 1.65 -6.12
CA ASN A 136 -15.74 0.85 -7.33
C ASN A 136 -16.97 -0.04 -7.53
#